data_AF-A0A7S2TMS7-F1
#
_entry.id   AF-A0A7S2TMS7-F1
#
_cell.length_a   1.000
_cell.length_b   1.000
_cell.length_c   1.000
_cell.angle_alpha   90.00
_cell.angle_beta   90.00
_cell.angle_gamma   90.00
#
_symmetry.space_group_name_H-M   'P 1'
#
loop_
_entity.id
_entity.type
_entity.pdbx_description
1 polymer ?
#
loop_
_entity_poly.entity_id
_entity_poly.type
_entity_poly.pdbx_seq_one_letter_code
_entity_poly.pdbx_strand_id
1 'polypeptide(L)'
;ASGASVDGNAVKVAIMASTIESLKLQSAEEVVECFVTSSRVCEDDLPLALRYPERWSQHIVLREWVDLAPQCELRAFVMNRKLTALCQYYTGAFFPEHFRKENREKMLSIVRKCFDEVKNRIKVNPAEYSMDLAVDLERKRAYVIELNPFGRPDGMGTGTALFKNKDPQDLKVLFGEAPFEFRVEEAPAKADCRAEIRGPLREWLEEQRMMDQ
;
A
#
# COMPACT_ATOMS: atom_id res chain seq x y z
N ALA A 1 -39.44 -0.45 -3.39
CA ALA A 1 -38.09 -0.62 -3.97
C ALA A 1 -37.28 -1.38 -2.94
N SER A 2 -36.80 -2.58 -3.27
CA SER A 2 -35.89 -3.32 -2.40
C SER A 2 -34.64 -2.47 -2.18
N GLY A 3 -34.41 -2.03 -0.94
CA GLY A 3 -33.23 -1.24 -0.59
C GLY A 3 -31.98 -1.99 -1.00
N ALA A 4 -31.18 -1.41 -1.89
CA ALA A 4 -29.90 -1.99 -2.28
C ALA A 4 -28.98 -1.89 -1.06
N SER A 5 -28.70 -3.01 -0.40
CA SER A 5 -27.70 -3.06 0.66
C SER A 5 -26.34 -2.75 0.06
N VAL A 6 -25.64 -1.75 0.59
CA VAL A 6 -24.30 -1.40 0.14
C VAL A 6 -23.31 -2.50 0.55
N ASP A 7 -22.58 -3.04 -0.43
CA ASP A 7 -21.49 -3.99 -0.17
C ASP A 7 -20.33 -3.27 0.52
N GLY A 8 -20.00 -3.74 1.72
CA GLY A 8 -18.95 -3.11 2.53
C GLY A 8 -17.57 -3.17 1.89
N ASN A 9 -17.27 -4.24 1.14
CA ASN A 9 -16.03 -4.32 0.39
C ASN A 9 -15.98 -3.26 -0.71
N ALA A 10 -17.09 -3.07 -1.44
CA ALA A 10 -17.18 -2.04 -2.48
C ALA A 10 -16.98 -0.63 -1.92
N VAL A 11 -17.53 -0.31 -0.75
CA VAL A 11 -17.29 0.99 -0.09
C VAL A 11 -15.83 1.18 0.25
N LYS A 12 -15.19 0.17 0.83
CA LYS A 12 -13.79 0.23 1.22
C LYS A 12 -12.88 0.45 0.01
N VAL A 13 -13.12 -0.29 -1.07
CA VAL A 13 -12.40 -0.11 -2.34
C VAL A 13 -12.65 1.28 -2.93
N ALA A 14 -13.88 1.80 -2.87
CA ALA A 14 -14.21 3.13 -3.37
C ALA A 14 -13.53 4.25 -2.56
N ILE A 15 -13.48 4.13 -1.23
CA ILE A 15 -12.76 5.08 -0.36
C ILE A 15 -11.27 5.06 -0.70
N MET A 16 -10.67 3.88 -0.85
CA MET A 16 -9.25 3.74 -1.23
C MET A 16 -8.99 4.39 -2.59
N ALA A 17 -9.77 4.05 -3.61
CA ALA A 17 -9.63 4.60 -4.95
C ALA A 17 -9.78 6.14 -4.95
N SER A 18 -10.78 6.66 -4.24
CA SER A 18 -11.02 8.10 -4.15
C SER A 18 -9.91 8.83 -3.39
N THR A 19 -9.35 8.21 -2.34
CA THR A 19 -8.22 8.77 -1.59
C THR A 19 -6.93 8.80 -2.41
N ILE A 20 -6.72 7.80 -3.27
CA ILE A 20 -5.61 7.83 -4.22
C ILE A 20 -5.86 8.94 -5.24
N GLU A 21 -7.05 8.97 -5.86
CA GLU A 21 -7.40 9.93 -6.90
C GLU A 21 -7.35 11.39 -6.42
N SER A 22 -7.59 11.67 -5.14
CA SER A 22 -7.42 13.02 -4.58
C SER A 22 -5.97 13.52 -4.57
N LEU A 23 -4.99 12.64 -4.78
CA LEU A 23 -3.56 13.01 -4.96
C LEU A 23 -3.25 13.39 -6.42
N LYS A 24 -4.23 13.39 -7.32
CA LYS A 24 -4.08 13.86 -8.71
C LYS A 24 -4.24 15.38 -8.77
N LEU A 25 -3.11 16.07 -8.69
CA LEU A 25 -3.06 17.54 -8.62
C LEU A 25 -2.75 18.14 -10.00
N GLN A 26 -3.45 19.21 -10.35
CA GLN A 26 -3.42 19.85 -11.67
C GLN A 26 -2.79 21.24 -11.66
N SER A 27 -2.52 21.80 -10.48
CA SER A 27 -1.94 23.13 -10.32
C SER A 27 -0.89 23.19 -9.21
N ALA A 28 -0.03 24.21 -9.25
CA ALA A 28 0.95 24.44 -8.19
C ALA A 28 0.29 24.79 -6.85
N GLU A 29 -0.87 25.46 -6.89
CA GLU A 29 -1.66 25.79 -5.69
C GLU A 29 -2.15 24.52 -5.00
N GLU A 30 -2.74 23.59 -5.74
CA GLU A 30 -3.16 22.27 -5.23
C GLU A 30 -1.99 21.47 -4.65
N VAL A 31 -0.82 21.50 -5.32
CA VAL A 31 0.41 20.86 -4.80
C VAL A 31 0.82 21.43 -3.45
N VAL A 32 0.87 22.76 -3.34
CA VAL A 32 1.24 23.42 -2.07
C VAL A 32 0.21 23.13 -1.00
N GLU A 33 -1.09 23.24 -1.32
CA GLU A 33 -2.19 22.93 -0.41
C GLU A 33 -2.09 21.49 0.12
N CYS A 34 -1.86 20.52 -0.76
CA CYS A 34 -1.68 19.10 -0.39
C CYS A 34 -0.52 18.93 0.61
N PHE A 35 0.62 19.57 0.39
CA PHE A 35 1.76 19.48 1.31
C PHE A 35 1.47 20.12 2.67
N VAL A 36 0.85 21.31 2.72
CA VAL A 36 0.64 22.05 3.99
C VAL A 36 -0.55 21.54 4.80
N THR A 37 -1.43 20.75 4.19
CA THR A 37 -2.58 20.13 4.87
C THR A 37 -2.35 18.65 5.21
N SER A 38 -1.30 18.03 4.66
CA SER A 38 -0.96 16.64 4.95
C SER A 38 -0.43 16.48 6.38
N SER A 39 -1.15 15.72 7.21
CA SER A 39 -0.67 15.36 8.56
C SER A 39 0.66 14.60 8.50
N ARG A 40 0.85 13.74 7.49
CA ARG A 40 2.12 13.01 7.31
C ARG A 40 3.29 13.97 7.10
N VAL A 41 3.11 15.03 6.31
CA VAL A 41 4.16 16.02 6.05
C VAL A 41 4.35 16.93 7.26
N CYS A 42 3.25 17.48 7.80
CA CYS A 42 3.28 18.53 8.82
C CYS A 42 3.53 18.02 10.24
N GLU A 43 3.07 16.81 10.57
CA GLU A 43 3.14 16.26 11.94
C GLU A 43 4.23 15.20 12.09
N ASP A 44 4.63 14.52 11.00
CA ASP A 44 5.69 13.48 11.06
C ASP A 44 6.98 13.92 10.36
N ASP A 45 6.96 14.10 9.03
CA ASP A 45 8.18 14.18 8.22
C ASP A 45 8.98 15.47 8.48
N LEU A 46 8.33 16.65 8.45
CA LEU A 46 8.99 17.92 8.74
C LEU A 46 9.47 18.00 10.19
N PRO A 47 8.67 17.66 11.23
CA PRO A 47 9.16 17.62 12.60
C PRO A 47 10.35 16.68 12.81
N LEU A 48 10.36 15.50 12.16
CA LEU A 48 11.50 14.59 12.23
C LEU A 48 12.76 15.20 11.59
N ALA A 49 12.62 15.82 10.41
CA ALA A 49 13.73 16.47 9.73
C ALA A 49 14.30 17.65 10.55
N LEU A 50 13.43 18.44 11.17
CA LEU A 50 13.81 19.58 12.02
C LEU A 50 14.43 19.14 13.35
N ARG A 51 14.17 17.92 13.82
CA ARG A 51 14.84 17.35 15.00
C ARG A 51 16.32 17.02 14.76
N TYR A 52 16.70 16.82 13.50
CA TYR A 52 18.07 16.52 13.07
C TYR A 52 18.51 17.47 11.95
N PRO A 53 18.55 18.79 12.20
CA PRO A 53 18.77 19.81 11.17
C PRO A 53 20.14 19.68 10.49
N GLU A 54 21.13 19.11 11.19
CA GLU A 54 22.46 18.81 10.63
C GLU A 54 22.45 17.71 9.56
N ARG A 55 21.35 16.96 9.44
CA ARG A 55 21.12 15.92 8.43
C ARG A 55 20.04 16.29 7.43
N TRP A 56 19.67 17.57 7.34
CA TRP A 56 18.62 18.02 6.44
C TRP A 56 18.92 17.63 4.98
N SER A 57 18.02 16.85 4.40
CA SER A 57 18.11 16.40 3.01
C SER A 57 16.70 16.20 2.43
N GLN A 58 15.81 17.16 2.67
CA GLN A 58 14.42 17.10 2.20
C GLN A 58 14.32 17.59 0.75
N HIS A 59 13.53 16.89 -0.04
CA HIS A 59 13.28 17.19 -1.45
C HIS A 59 11.78 17.16 -1.72
N ILE A 60 11.31 18.03 -2.62
CA ILE A 60 9.95 17.94 -3.17
C ILE A 60 10.04 17.08 -4.42
N VAL A 61 9.27 16.00 -4.44
CA VAL A 61 9.22 15.06 -5.57
C VAL A 61 7.83 15.15 -6.20
N LEU A 62 7.79 15.55 -7.47
CA LEU A 62 6.59 15.53 -8.29
C LEU A 62 6.70 14.38 -9.29
N ARG A 63 5.66 13.56 -9.39
CA ARG A 63 5.60 12.42 -10.31
C ARG A 63 4.45 12.62 -11.29
N GLU A 64 4.66 12.18 -12.52
CA GLU A 64 3.56 12.06 -13.48
C GLU A 64 2.48 11.15 -12.90
N TRP A 65 1.23 11.57 -13.01
CA TRP A 65 0.08 10.75 -12.60
C TRP A 65 -0.08 9.57 -13.54
N VAL A 66 -0.16 8.36 -12.98
CA VAL A 66 -0.46 7.13 -13.72
C VAL A 66 -1.68 6.51 -13.08
N ASP A 67 -2.73 6.30 -13.87
CA ASP A 67 -3.95 5.65 -13.39
C ASP A 67 -3.67 4.17 -13.08
N LEU A 68 -3.46 3.88 -11.80
CA LEU A 68 -3.22 2.55 -11.25
C LEU A 68 -4.33 2.23 -10.27
N ALA A 69 -5.06 1.16 -10.53
CA ALA A 69 -6.15 0.75 -9.65
C ALA A 69 -5.59 0.21 -8.32
N PRO A 70 -6.25 0.44 -7.16
CA PRO A 70 -5.71 0.05 -5.85
C PRO A 70 -5.32 -1.43 -5.74
N GLN A 71 -6.07 -2.32 -6.42
CA GLN A 71 -5.78 -3.76 -6.45
C GLN A 71 -4.42 -4.05 -7.09
N CYS A 72 -3.92 -3.20 -7.98
CA CYS A 72 -2.62 -3.42 -8.59
C CYS A 72 -1.46 -3.25 -7.60
N GLU A 73 -1.67 -2.65 -6.43
CA GLU A 73 -0.62 -2.32 -5.47
C GLU A 73 -0.27 -3.47 -4.52
N LEU A 74 1.03 -3.78 -4.47
CA LEU A 74 1.64 -4.83 -3.66
C LEU A 74 2.80 -4.26 -2.85
N ARG A 75 3.05 -4.83 -1.67
CA ARG A 75 4.28 -4.61 -0.89
C ARG A 75 5.17 -5.84 -0.93
N ALA A 76 6.39 -5.64 -1.40
CA ALA A 76 7.46 -6.63 -1.40
C ALA A 76 8.40 -6.40 -0.20
N PHE A 77 8.96 -7.47 0.34
CA PHE A 77 10.01 -7.41 1.36
C PHE A 77 11.28 -8.03 0.81
N VAL A 78 12.39 -7.33 1.02
CA VAL A 78 13.70 -7.69 0.49
C VAL A 78 14.68 -7.80 1.63
N MET A 79 15.39 -8.93 1.69
CA MET A 79 16.47 -9.17 2.64
C MET A 79 17.68 -9.71 1.90
N ASN A 80 18.85 -9.10 2.11
CA ASN A 80 20.11 -9.54 1.50
C ASN A 80 20.00 -9.77 -0.02
N ARG A 81 19.35 -8.81 -0.72
CA ARG A 81 19.05 -8.87 -2.17
C ARG A 81 18.18 -10.06 -2.60
N LYS A 82 17.35 -10.60 -1.72
CA LYS A 82 16.36 -11.64 -2.04
C LYS A 82 14.96 -11.14 -1.69
N LEU A 83 14.02 -11.39 -2.58
CA LEU A 83 12.60 -11.19 -2.31
C LEU A 83 12.14 -12.28 -1.32
N THR A 84 11.77 -11.88 -0.10
CA THR A 84 11.40 -12.79 1.00
C THR A 84 9.90 -12.92 1.15
N ALA A 85 9.15 -11.85 0.90
CA ALA A 85 7.70 -11.86 0.98
C ALA A 85 7.08 -10.88 -0.02
N LEU A 86 5.81 -11.13 -0.34
CA LEU A 86 4.96 -10.27 -1.15
C LEU A 86 3.55 -10.28 -0.56
N CYS A 87 2.88 -9.14 -0.54
CA CYS A 87 1.46 -9.10 -0.20
C CYS A 87 0.74 -7.99 -0.94
N GLN A 88 -0.59 -8.08 -1.02
CA GLN A 88 -1.38 -6.90 -1.39
C GLN A 88 -1.15 -5.78 -0.36
N TYR A 89 -1.11 -4.55 -0.84
CA TYR A 89 -0.82 -3.41 0.02
C TYR A 89 -2.01 -3.03 0.91
N TYR A 90 -3.19 -2.85 0.30
CA TYR A 90 -4.40 -2.46 1.00
C TYR A 90 -5.02 -3.63 1.76
N THR A 91 -4.98 -3.58 3.09
CA THR A 91 -5.53 -4.62 3.96
C THR A 91 -7.04 -4.46 4.18
N GLY A 92 -7.73 -5.58 4.40
CA GLY A 92 -9.19 -5.59 4.62
C GLY A 92 -10.04 -5.26 3.39
N ALA A 93 -9.42 -5.00 2.23
CA ALA A 93 -10.09 -4.97 0.93
C ALA A 93 -9.86 -6.30 0.21
N PHE A 94 -10.94 -6.89 -0.27
CA PHE A 94 -10.94 -8.12 -1.05
C PHE A 94 -11.05 -7.81 -2.53
N PHE A 95 -10.10 -8.34 -3.31
CA PHE A 95 -10.03 -8.20 -4.76
C PHE A 95 -10.17 -9.59 -5.40
N PRO A 96 -11.38 -9.97 -5.89
CA PRO A 96 -11.66 -11.31 -6.39
C PRO A 96 -10.69 -11.78 -7.49
N GLU A 97 -10.22 -10.86 -8.33
CA GLU A 97 -9.24 -11.11 -9.38
C GLU A 97 -7.90 -11.61 -8.84
N HIS A 98 -7.49 -11.23 -7.63
CA HIS A 98 -6.28 -11.73 -6.98
C HIS A 98 -6.42 -13.14 -6.48
N PHE A 99 -7.65 -13.60 -6.21
CA PHE A 99 -7.86 -14.96 -5.73
C PHE A 99 -7.58 -16.02 -6.82
N ARG A 100 -7.69 -15.62 -8.10
CA ARG A 100 -7.40 -16.51 -9.23
C ARG A 100 -5.93 -16.87 -9.25
N LYS A 101 -5.63 -18.18 -9.16
CA LYS A 101 -4.26 -18.70 -9.15
C LYS A 101 -3.44 -18.20 -10.34
N GLU A 102 -4.01 -18.18 -11.54
CA GLU A 102 -3.27 -17.71 -12.73
C GLU A 102 -2.88 -16.23 -12.62
N ASN A 103 -3.71 -15.41 -11.99
CA ASN A 103 -3.41 -13.99 -11.79
C ASN A 103 -2.29 -13.82 -10.76
N ARG A 104 -2.32 -14.57 -9.65
CA ARG A 104 -1.23 -14.53 -8.65
C ARG A 104 0.12 -14.92 -9.26
N GLU A 105 0.13 -15.97 -10.07
CA GLU A 105 1.34 -16.43 -10.76
C GLU A 105 1.86 -15.39 -11.76
N LYS A 106 0.97 -14.75 -12.53
CA LYS A 106 1.32 -13.66 -13.44
C LYS A 106 1.88 -12.45 -12.69
N MET A 107 1.21 -12.00 -11.63
CA MET A 107 1.67 -10.88 -10.80
C MET A 107 3.06 -11.18 -10.23
N LEU A 108 3.25 -12.36 -9.64
CA LEU A 108 4.52 -12.77 -9.08
C LEU A 108 5.64 -12.82 -10.14
N SER A 109 5.34 -13.32 -11.34
CA SER A 109 6.30 -13.34 -12.45
C SER A 109 6.74 -11.92 -12.83
N ILE A 110 5.79 -10.99 -12.95
CA ILE A 110 6.07 -9.57 -13.28
C ILE A 110 6.91 -8.91 -12.16
N VAL A 111 6.54 -9.13 -10.89
CA VAL A 111 7.27 -8.60 -9.72
C VAL A 111 8.70 -9.14 -9.68
N ARG A 112 8.90 -10.44 -9.88
CA ARG A 112 10.24 -11.05 -9.88
C ARG A 112 11.11 -10.48 -10.99
N LYS A 113 10.57 -10.34 -12.20
CA LYS A 113 11.27 -9.72 -13.32
C LYS A 113 11.69 -8.28 -12.98
N CYS A 114 10.76 -7.47 -12.47
CA CYS A 114 11.05 -6.10 -12.06
C CYS A 114 12.13 -6.05 -10.97
N PHE A 115 12.01 -6.90 -9.95
CA PHE A 115 13.00 -6.99 -8.88
C PHE A 115 14.39 -7.34 -9.42
N ASP A 116 14.50 -8.32 -10.32
CA ASP A 116 15.78 -8.69 -10.91
C ASP A 116 16.43 -7.56 -11.71
N GLU A 117 15.63 -6.73 -12.38
CA GLU A 117 16.09 -5.56 -13.13
C GLU A 117 16.60 -4.42 -12.21
N VAL A 118 15.98 -4.22 -11.04
CA VAL A 118 16.25 -3.07 -10.16
C VAL A 118 17.14 -3.37 -8.96
N LYS A 119 17.20 -4.61 -8.46
CA LYS A 119 17.87 -4.96 -7.17
C LYS A 119 19.34 -4.55 -7.08
N ASN A 120 20.05 -4.50 -8.21
CA ASN A 120 21.46 -4.10 -8.26
C ASN A 120 21.67 -2.58 -8.36
N ARG A 121 20.60 -1.83 -8.70
CA ARG A 121 20.60 -0.36 -8.77
C ARG A 121 20.34 0.26 -7.40
N ILE A 122 19.60 -0.43 -6.53
CA ILE A 122 19.33 0.00 -5.16
C ILE A 122 20.60 -0.20 -4.32
N LYS A 123 21.14 0.90 -3.77
CA LYS A 123 22.45 0.94 -3.08
C LYS A 123 22.35 0.95 -1.55
N VAL A 124 21.25 0.48 -0.98
CA VAL A 124 21.08 0.34 0.47
C VAL A 124 21.95 -0.81 0.97
N ASN A 125 22.64 -0.61 2.11
CA ASN A 125 23.47 -1.61 2.77
C ASN A 125 23.20 -1.63 4.29
N PRO A 126 22.75 -2.77 4.88
CA PRO A 126 22.44 -4.02 4.20
C PRO A 126 21.29 -3.85 3.19
N ALA A 127 21.21 -4.74 2.19
CA ALA A 127 20.18 -4.66 1.14
C ALA A 127 18.83 -5.17 1.68
N GLU A 128 18.29 -4.43 2.64
CA GLU A 128 17.12 -4.71 3.44
C GLU A 128 16.17 -3.51 3.34
N TYR A 129 15.00 -3.73 2.78
CA TYR A 129 13.99 -2.71 2.53
C TYR A 129 12.66 -3.38 2.18
N SER A 130 11.58 -2.63 2.32
CA SER A 130 10.32 -2.98 1.67
C SER A 130 10.16 -2.10 0.43
N MET A 131 9.45 -2.64 -0.56
CA MET A 131 9.32 -2.06 -1.88
C MET A 131 7.86 -2.13 -2.30
N ASP A 132 7.23 -0.98 -2.41
CA ASP A 132 5.86 -0.87 -2.89
C ASP A 132 5.85 -0.83 -4.41
N LEU A 133 4.94 -1.58 -5.00
CA LEU A 133 4.89 -1.87 -6.42
C LEU A 133 3.46 -1.81 -6.91
N ALA A 134 3.23 -1.27 -8.10
CA ALA A 134 2.00 -1.53 -8.83
C ALA A 134 2.24 -2.50 -9.99
N VAL A 135 1.35 -3.46 -10.18
CA VAL A 135 1.39 -4.44 -11.28
C VAL A 135 0.31 -4.14 -12.31
N ASP A 136 0.74 -3.80 -13.53
CA ASP A 136 -0.10 -3.69 -14.72
C ASP A 136 -0.08 -5.05 -15.45
N LEU A 137 -1.15 -5.84 -15.25
CA LEU A 137 -1.30 -7.17 -15.83
C LEU A 137 -1.45 -7.15 -17.36
N GLU A 138 -2.07 -6.10 -17.90
CA GLU A 138 -2.31 -5.97 -19.34
C GLU A 138 -1.01 -5.69 -20.08
N ARG A 139 -0.22 -4.73 -19.58
CA ARG A 139 1.08 -4.37 -20.16
C ARG A 139 2.23 -5.24 -19.66
N LYS A 140 1.97 -6.16 -18.73
CA LYS A 140 2.97 -7.07 -18.12
C LYS A 140 4.17 -6.31 -17.53
N ARG A 141 3.88 -5.23 -16.80
CA ARG A 141 4.88 -4.32 -16.23
C ARG A 141 4.60 -4.10 -14.75
N ALA A 142 5.66 -3.90 -13.97
CA ALA A 142 5.55 -3.32 -12.63
C ALA A 142 6.16 -1.92 -12.57
N TYR A 143 5.61 -1.10 -11.68
CA TYR A 143 6.11 0.22 -11.31
C TYR A 143 6.61 0.13 -9.88
N VAL A 144 7.82 0.64 -9.60
CA VAL A 144 8.28 0.84 -8.22
C VAL A 144 7.67 2.15 -7.73
N ILE A 145 6.85 2.07 -6.69
CA ILE A 145 6.15 3.22 -6.10
C ILE A 145 7.01 3.86 -5.02
N GLU A 146 7.52 3.04 -4.09
CA GLU A 146 8.25 3.52 -2.92
C GLU A 146 9.26 2.48 -2.44
N LEU A 147 10.36 2.96 -1.84
CA LEU A 147 11.29 2.13 -1.08
C LEU A 147 11.27 2.61 0.37
N ASN A 148 10.93 1.70 1.27
CA ASN A 148 10.79 2.00 2.69
C ASN A 148 11.88 1.29 3.49
N PRO A 149 12.49 1.94 4.50
CA PRO A 149 13.41 1.27 5.41
C PRO A 149 12.76 0.02 6.00
N PHE A 150 13.44 -1.12 5.97
CA PHE A 150 12.94 -2.35 6.58
C PHE A 150 14.10 -3.18 7.06
N GLY A 151 13.96 -3.78 8.24
CA GLY A 151 15.05 -4.53 8.88
C GLY A 151 14.63 -5.04 10.25
N ARG A 152 15.55 -5.73 10.91
CA ARG A 152 15.33 -6.30 12.24
C ARG A 152 15.24 -5.22 13.33
N PRO A 153 14.55 -5.49 14.45
CA PRO A 153 13.87 -6.75 14.77
C PRO A 153 12.44 -6.87 14.21
N ASP A 154 11.82 -5.76 13.80
CA ASP A 154 10.36 -5.70 13.60
C ASP A 154 9.91 -4.82 12.40
N GLY A 155 10.83 -4.43 11.53
CA GLY A 155 10.54 -3.66 10.31
C GLY A 155 10.84 -2.15 10.41
N MET A 156 11.51 -1.68 11.48
CA MET A 156 11.93 -0.27 11.64
C MET A 156 10.78 0.74 11.54
N GLY A 157 9.58 0.36 11.99
CA GLY A 157 8.39 1.20 11.94
C GLY A 157 7.61 1.13 10.62
N THR A 158 8.13 0.48 9.58
CA THR A 158 7.41 0.28 8.33
C THR A 158 6.31 -0.77 8.49
N GLY A 159 5.09 -0.41 8.10
CA GLY A 159 3.94 -1.32 8.15
C GLY A 159 4.15 -2.60 7.33
N THR A 160 3.70 -3.73 7.84
CA THR A 160 3.89 -5.05 7.21
C THR A 160 2.66 -5.59 6.48
N ALA A 161 1.63 -4.76 6.31
CA ALA A 161 0.37 -5.08 5.64
C ALA A 161 -0.23 -6.42 6.12
N LEU A 162 -0.29 -7.45 5.28
CA LEU A 162 -0.84 -8.77 5.62
C LEU A 162 0.10 -9.69 6.42
N PHE A 163 1.30 -9.23 6.76
CA PHE A 163 2.17 -9.91 7.72
C PHE A 163 2.08 -9.19 9.06
N LYS A 164 2.04 -9.96 10.15
CA LYS A 164 2.01 -9.46 11.52
C LYS A 164 3.43 -9.36 12.05
N ASN A 165 3.97 -8.15 12.17
CA ASN A 165 5.34 -7.91 12.65
C ASN A 165 5.61 -8.28 14.12
N LYS A 166 4.62 -8.82 14.83
CA LYS A 166 4.75 -9.39 16.18
C LYS A 166 4.56 -10.91 16.20
N ASP A 167 4.18 -11.50 15.08
CA ASP A 167 4.02 -12.95 14.96
C ASP A 167 5.37 -13.59 14.59
N PRO A 168 5.89 -14.54 15.37
CA PRO A 168 7.21 -15.14 15.11
C PRO A 168 7.31 -15.87 13.76
N GLN A 169 6.21 -16.42 13.25
CA GLN A 169 6.22 -17.11 11.96
C GLN A 169 6.28 -16.10 10.82
N ASP A 170 5.51 -15.01 10.90
CA ASP A 170 5.57 -13.94 9.90
C ASP A 170 6.94 -13.26 9.88
N LEU A 171 7.57 -13.04 11.03
CA LEU A 171 8.93 -12.51 11.09
C LEU A 171 9.94 -13.43 10.40
N LYS A 172 9.81 -14.75 10.53
CA LYS A 172 10.67 -15.69 9.80
C LYS A 172 10.51 -15.55 8.29
N VAL A 173 9.29 -15.38 7.79
CA VAL A 173 9.04 -15.17 6.35
C VAL A 173 9.62 -13.83 5.91
N LEU A 174 9.26 -12.74 6.60
CA LEU A 174 9.72 -11.37 6.29
C LEU A 174 11.25 -11.27 6.26
N PHE A 175 11.94 -11.89 7.21
CA PHE A 175 13.40 -11.84 7.33
C PHE A 175 14.15 -12.95 6.59
N GLY A 176 13.45 -13.76 5.78
CA GLY A 176 14.05 -14.77 4.91
C GLY A 176 14.58 -16.03 5.64
N GLU A 177 14.07 -16.31 6.83
CA GLU A 177 14.32 -17.53 7.60
C GLU A 177 13.30 -18.65 7.27
N ALA A 178 12.20 -18.31 6.61
CA ALA A 178 11.20 -19.23 6.08
C ALA A 178 11.05 -19.09 4.56
N PRO A 179 10.40 -20.05 3.88
CA PRO A 179 10.12 -19.95 2.45
C PRO A 179 9.34 -18.68 2.08
N PHE A 180 9.53 -18.23 0.84
CA PHE A 180 8.80 -17.08 0.29
C PHE A 180 7.28 -17.29 0.34
N GLU A 181 6.55 -16.27 0.76
CA GLU A 181 5.09 -16.24 0.72
C GLU A 181 4.55 -15.06 -0.08
N PHE A 182 3.44 -15.28 -0.79
CA PHE A 182 2.64 -14.23 -1.42
C PHE A 182 1.23 -14.24 -0.81
N ARG A 183 0.86 -13.22 -0.04
CA ARG A 183 -0.45 -13.13 0.65
C ARG A 183 -1.39 -12.11 0.00
N VAL A 184 -2.68 -12.44 -0.03
CA VAL A 184 -3.79 -11.57 -0.46
C VAL A 184 -4.97 -11.80 0.49
N GLU A 185 -5.93 -10.88 0.58
CA GLU A 185 -7.19 -11.20 1.25
C GLU A 185 -7.88 -12.31 0.44
N GLU A 186 -8.25 -13.40 1.12
CA GLU A 186 -8.88 -14.56 0.46
C GLU A 186 -10.41 -14.52 0.50
N ALA A 187 -10.98 -13.61 1.29
CA ALA A 187 -12.41 -13.38 1.39
C ALA A 187 -12.71 -11.92 1.74
N PRO A 188 -13.91 -11.41 1.43
CA PRO A 188 -14.39 -10.14 1.96
C PRO A 188 -14.28 -10.13 3.49
N ALA A 189 -13.99 -8.95 4.05
CA ALA A 189 -14.02 -8.77 5.50
C ALA A 189 -15.42 -9.16 6.03
N LYS A 190 -15.45 -10.02 7.05
CA LYS A 190 -16.71 -10.38 7.74
C LYS A 190 -17.25 -9.24 8.60
N ALA A 191 -16.40 -8.27 8.93
CA ALA A 191 -16.74 -7.15 9.77
C ALA A 191 -17.55 -6.11 8.99
N ASP A 192 -18.55 -5.54 9.65
CA ASP A 192 -19.29 -4.43 9.11
C ASP A 192 -18.37 -3.20 8.98
N CYS A 193 -17.92 -2.94 7.76
CA CYS A 193 -17.07 -1.78 7.44
C CYS A 193 -17.73 -0.44 7.81
N ARG A 194 -19.04 -0.40 8.10
CA ARG A 194 -19.74 0.81 8.57
C ARG A 194 -19.11 1.39 9.84
N ALA A 195 -18.52 0.56 10.70
CA ALA A 195 -17.81 1.04 11.91
C ALA A 195 -16.50 1.79 11.59
N GLU A 196 -15.92 1.55 10.40
CA GLU A 196 -14.70 2.21 9.91
C GLU A 196 -15.02 3.52 9.18
N ILE A 197 -16.23 3.67 8.64
CA ILE A 197 -16.69 4.91 8.01
C ILE A 197 -17.00 5.94 9.10
N ARG A 198 -16.39 7.12 9.02
CA ARG A 198 -16.55 8.20 10.02
C ARG A 198 -16.67 9.56 9.35
N GLY A 199 -17.13 10.54 10.11
CA GLY A 199 -17.21 11.94 9.67
C GLY A 199 -18.24 12.17 8.57
N PRO A 200 -18.07 13.21 7.73
CA PRO A 200 -19.09 13.65 6.77
C PRO A 200 -19.55 12.57 5.79
N LEU A 201 -18.67 11.63 5.41
CA LEU A 201 -19.03 10.52 4.53
C LEU A 201 -20.06 9.58 5.19
N ARG A 202 -19.89 9.32 6.49
CA ARG A 202 -20.84 8.49 7.24
C ARG A 202 -22.19 9.20 7.34
N GLU A 203 -22.17 10.48 7.72
CA GLU A 203 -23.38 11.31 7.84
C GLU A 203 -24.14 11.32 6.51
N TRP A 204 -23.44 11.54 5.40
CA TRP A 204 -24.04 11.49 4.06
C TRP A 204 -24.63 10.12 3.73
N LEU A 205 -23.92 9.01 3.98
CA LEU A 205 -24.42 7.65 3.71
C LEU A 205 -25.66 7.30 4.56
N GLU A 206 -25.70 7.75 5.80
CA GLU A 206 -26.85 7.61 6.71
C GLU A 206 -28.05 8.44 6.20
N GLU A 207 -27.82 9.69 5.78
CA GLU A 207 -28.85 10.55 5.16
C GLU A 207 -29.46 9.94 3.90
N GLN A 208 -28.63 9.31 3.05
CA GLN A 208 -29.09 8.66 1.82
C GLN A 208 -29.82 7.33 2.06
N ARG A 209 -29.95 6.86 3.31
CA ARG A 209 -30.49 5.52 3.66
C ARG A 209 -29.76 4.39 2.92
N MET A 210 -28.48 4.62 2.63
CA MET A 210 -27.60 3.63 2.01
C MET A 210 -26.97 2.72 3.08
N MET A 211 -27.11 3.10 4.34
CA MET A 211 -26.78 2.33 5.52
C MET A 211 -28.07 2.01 6.31
N ASP A 212 -28.92 1.12 5.81
CA ASP A 212 -30.03 0.59 6.62
C ASP A 212 -29.48 -0.40 7.68
N GLN A 213 -30.07 -0.32 8.89
CA GLN A 213 -29.66 -0.94 10.17
C GLN A 213 -29.08 -2.35 10.05
#